data_AF-A0A2P5ACF0-F1
#
_entry.id   AF-A0A2P5ACF0-F1
#
_cell.length_a   1.000
_cell.length_b   1.000
_cell.length_c   1.000
_cell.angle_alpha   90.00
_cell.angle_beta   90.00
_cell.angle_gamma   90.00
#
_symmetry.space_group_name_H-M   'P 1'
#
loop_
_entity.id
_entity.type
_entity.pdbx_description
1 polymer ?
#
loop_
_entity_poly.entity_id
_entity_poly.type
_entity_poly.pdbx_seq_one_letter_code
_entity_poly.pdbx_strand_id
1 'polypeptide(L)'
;MVDLPGITRVPVHGQPDNIYDQIKDIIMEYIKPEASIILNVLSATVDFPTCESIKMSQSVDKTGERTVAVVTKCDVAPQGLFEKVIADDVNIGLGYICVRNKIGDESYEEARFEEAKLFQKHSELSKIDKSIVGIPVLAQKLMQIQTKSIARNFPGILEKIDDKLNHNLAEFKKLPKAMASVAEAITAFMRITGLVKESIRKILLRGEYDEYPDEKNMHCRARLVEMLNGFSDELHNCPQSNPARNFLKGEIKHLEEAKEISLPSFLPRTAFLSILKEK
;
A
#
# COMPACT_ATOMS: atom_id res chain seq x y z
N MET A 1 -17.92 20.45 -6.22
CA MET A 1 -17.97 20.77 -4.77
C MET A 1 -18.55 19.56 -4.09
N VAL A 2 -17.89 19.05 -3.05
CA VAL A 2 -18.41 17.92 -2.27
C VAL A 2 -18.92 18.52 -0.97
N ASP A 3 -20.20 18.34 -0.69
CA ASP A 3 -20.79 18.70 0.60
C ASP A 3 -20.63 17.52 1.56
N LEU A 4 -20.17 17.82 2.78
CA LEU A 4 -19.83 16.80 3.78
C LEU A 4 -20.81 16.88 4.95
N PRO A 5 -21.07 15.77 5.66
CA PRO A 5 -21.97 15.79 6.79
C PRO A 5 -21.55 16.80 7.87
N GLY A 6 -22.52 17.48 8.46
CA GLY A 6 -22.29 18.37 9.58
C GLY A 6 -21.76 17.62 10.81
N ILE A 7 -20.76 18.19 11.48
CA ILE A 7 -20.12 17.58 12.65
C ILE A 7 -21.11 17.53 13.82
N THR A 8 -21.51 16.32 14.23
CA THR A 8 -22.40 16.08 15.37
C THR A 8 -21.62 15.35 16.47
N ARG A 9 -21.58 15.92 17.68
CA ARG A 9 -20.82 15.36 18.82
C ARG A 9 -21.61 14.37 19.67
N VAL A 10 -22.93 14.49 19.70
CA VAL A 10 -23.80 13.67 20.55
C VAL A 10 -24.82 12.98 19.65
N PRO A 11 -24.93 11.64 19.73
CA PRO A 11 -25.92 10.91 18.95
C PRO A 11 -27.33 11.35 19.32
N VAL A 12 -28.17 11.56 18.31
CA VAL A 12 -29.62 11.76 18.49
C VAL A 12 -30.37 10.47 18.17
N HIS A 13 -31.66 10.39 18.54
CA HIS A 13 -32.46 9.17 18.39
C HIS A 13 -32.36 8.54 16.99
N GLY A 14 -31.92 7.28 16.94
CA GLY A 14 -31.74 6.51 15.70
C GLY A 14 -30.33 6.55 15.10
N GLN A 15 -29.39 7.33 15.66
CA GLN A 15 -27.99 7.32 15.26
C GLN A 15 -27.16 6.37 16.14
N PRO A 16 -26.08 5.78 15.58
CA PRO A 16 -25.17 4.94 16.35
C PRO A 16 -24.33 5.79 17.33
N ASP A 17 -23.88 5.18 18.43
CA ASP A 17 -23.10 5.88 19.47
C ASP A 17 -21.79 6.49 18.93
N ASN A 18 -21.20 5.88 17.90
CA ASN A 18 -19.97 6.34 17.26
C ASN A 18 -20.20 7.25 16.04
N ILE A 19 -21.35 7.94 15.94
CA ILE A 19 -21.67 8.81 14.80
C ILE A 19 -20.63 9.91 14.56
N TYR A 20 -20.04 10.46 15.63
CA TYR A 20 -18.97 11.46 15.54
C TYR A 20 -17.76 10.91 14.79
N ASP A 21 -17.30 9.71 15.14
CA ASP A 21 -16.13 9.09 14.52
C ASP A 21 -16.41 8.74 13.05
N GLN A 22 -17.61 8.24 12.74
CA GLN A 22 -17.99 7.97 11.35
C GLN A 22 -17.99 9.23 10.48
N ILE A 23 -18.59 10.33 10.97
CA ILE A 23 -18.61 11.61 10.26
C ILE A 23 -17.18 12.14 10.09
N LYS A 24 -16.36 12.05 11.14
CA LYS A 24 -14.97 12.47 11.09
C LYS A 24 -14.18 11.67 10.07
N ASP A 25 -14.34 10.36 10.02
CA ASP A 25 -13.63 9.49 9.06
C ASP A 25 -14.00 9.85 7.62
N ILE A 26 -15.29 10.08 7.34
CA ILE A 26 -15.77 10.58 6.04
C ILE A 26 -15.09 11.91 5.71
N ILE A 27 -15.14 12.89 6.62
CA ILE A 27 -14.51 14.20 6.38
C ILE A 27 -13.01 14.05 6.09
N MET A 28 -12.31 13.26 6.90
CA MET A 28 -10.88 13.04 6.77
C MET A 28 -10.50 12.38 5.44
N GLU A 29 -11.33 11.49 4.89
CA GLU A 29 -11.11 10.91 3.56
C GLU A 29 -11.05 11.99 2.46
N TYR A 30 -11.92 13.00 2.55
CA TYR A 30 -11.98 14.09 1.57
C TYR A 30 -10.94 15.18 1.78
N ILE A 31 -10.54 15.47 3.03
CA ILE A 31 -9.60 16.58 3.32
C ILE A 31 -8.13 16.14 3.41
N LYS A 32 -7.84 14.85 3.58
CA LYS A 32 -6.46 14.31 3.61
C LYS A 32 -5.69 14.49 2.29
N PRO A 33 -6.28 14.25 1.10
CA PRO A 33 -5.56 14.42 -0.15
C PRO A 33 -5.08 15.87 -0.33
N GLU A 34 -3.79 16.08 -0.60
CA GLU A 34 -3.19 17.43 -0.74
C GLU A 34 -3.80 18.25 -1.89
N ALA A 35 -4.37 17.58 -2.89
CA ALA A 35 -5.05 18.23 -4.00
C ALA A 35 -6.42 18.83 -3.64
N SER A 36 -6.97 18.48 -2.46
CA SER A 36 -8.28 18.97 -2.00
C SER A 36 -8.18 20.39 -1.44
N ILE A 37 -9.14 21.25 -1.82
CA ILE A 37 -9.33 22.57 -1.21
C ILE A 37 -10.35 22.43 -0.09
N ILE A 38 -10.00 22.95 1.09
CA ILE A 38 -10.85 22.89 2.29
C ILE A 38 -11.59 24.21 2.43
N LEU A 39 -12.92 24.13 2.49
CA LEU A 39 -13.80 25.26 2.75
C LEU A 39 -14.38 25.13 4.16
N ASN A 40 -13.80 25.85 5.13
CA ASN A 40 -14.31 25.86 6.50
C ASN A 40 -15.46 26.85 6.61
N VAL A 41 -16.68 26.36 6.83
CA VAL A 41 -17.83 27.22 7.12
C VAL A 41 -17.91 27.48 8.62
N LEU A 42 -17.76 28.74 9.00
CA LEU A 42 -17.78 29.21 10.39
C LEU A 42 -19.01 30.10 10.60
N SER A 43 -19.47 30.21 11.84
CA SER A 43 -20.51 31.17 12.20
C SER A 43 -19.89 32.35 12.94
N ALA A 44 -20.29 33.57 12.61
CA ALA A 44 -19.87 34.77 13.32
C ALA A 44 -20.26 34.75 14.81
N THR A 45 -21.27 33.96 15.18
CA THR A 45 -21.79 33.88 16.55
C THR A 45 -20.92 33.05 17.51
N VAL A 46 -19.91 32.33 17.00
CA VAL A 46 -19.05 31.46 17.81
C VAL A 46 -17.60 31.94 17.74
N ASP A 47 -16.77 31.46 18.67
CA ASP A 47 -15.33 31.74 18.65
C ASP A 47 -14.63 30.71 17.78
N PHE A 48 -13.88 31.18 16.78
CA PHE A 48 -13.23 30.33 15.77
C PHE A 48 -12.33 29.23 16.36
N PRO A 49 -11.54 29.47 17.43
CA PRO A 49 -10.72 28.41 18.04
C PRO A 49 -11.51 27.23 18.60
N THR A 50 -12.82 27.39 18.85
CA THR A 50 -13.68 26.32 19.38
C THR A 50 -14.26 25.40 18.28
N CYS A 51 -14.12 25.80 17.02
CA CYS A 51 -14.70 25.10 15.88
C CYS A 51 -13.92 23.82 15.54
N GLU A 52 -14.64 22.70 15.53
CA GLU A 52 -14.05 21.39 15.20
C GLU A 52 -13.52 21.33 13.77
N SER A 53 -14.20 22.00 12.82
CA SER A 53 -13.78 22.07 11.42
C SER A 53 -12.39 22.68 11.26
N ILE A 54 -12.06 23.71 12.05
CA ILE A 54 -10.73 24.31 12.08
C ILE A 54 -9.70 23.29 12.55
N LYS A 55 -9.95 22.62 13.68
CA LYS A 55 -9.05 21.59 14.21
C LYS A 55 -8.80 20.46 13.22
N MET A 56 -9.85 19.99 12.54
CA MET A 56 -9.73 18.96 11.50
C MET A 56 -8.89 19.45 10.32
N SER A 57 -9.17 20.66 9.80
CA SER A 57 -8.41 21.24 8.69
C SER A 57 -6.93 21.45 9.02
N GLN A 58 -6.61 21.98 10.21
CA GLN A 58 -5.22 22.18 10.65
C GLN A 58 -4.46 20.86 10.82
N SER A 59 -5.15 19.76 11.11
CA SER A 59 -4.50 18.44 11.22
C SER A 59 -3.93 17.94 9.88
N VAL A 60 -4.46 18.43 8.75
CA VAL A 60 -4.07 18.05 7.39
C VAL A 60 -3.50 19.21 6.56
N ASP A 61 -3.61 20.44 7.03
CA ASP A 61 -3.15 21.67 6.37
C ASP A 61 -2.72 22.72 7.43
N LYS A 62 -1.54 22.51 8.03
CA LYS A 62 -1.02 23.39 9.10
C LYS A 62 -0.63 24.79 8.61
N THR A 63 -0.17 24.90 7.36
CA THR A 63 0.24 26.18 6.75
C THR A 63 -0.93 26.93 6.14
N GLY A 64 -2.08 26.27 5.94
CA GLY A 64 -3.28 26.89 5.39
C GLY A 64 -3.21 27.13 3.88
N GLU A 65 -2.37 26.41 3.16
CA GLU A 65 -2.12 26.62 1.72
C GLU A 65 -3.33 26.27 0.84
N ARG A 66 -4.26 25.49 1.38
CA ARG A 66 -5.46 25.00 0.68
C ARG A 66 -6.73 25.16 1.50
N THR A 67 -6.67 25.89 2.61
CA THR A 67 -7.81 26.12 3.51
C THR A 67 -8.27 27.57 3.47
N VAL A 68 -9.55 27.77 3.17
CA VAL A 68 -10.24 29.07 3.20
C VAL A 68 -11.39 29.00 4.21
N ALA A 69 -11.60 30.08 4.96
CA ALA A 69 -12.70 30.16 5.93
C ALA A 69 -13.81 31.09 5.41
N VAL A 70 -15.05 30.61 5.45
CA VAL A 70 -16.25 31.39 5.13
C VAL A 70 -17.01 31.64 6.41
N VAL A 71 -17.10 32.90 6.82
CA VAL A 71 -17.83 33.30 8.02
C VAL A 71 -19.24 33.69 7.64
N THR A 72 -20.21 32.95 8.16
CA THR A 72 -21.64 33.11 7.90
C THR A 72 -22.36 33.74 9.10
N LYS A 73 -23.61 34.18 8.90
CA LYS A 73 -24.45 34.83 9.93
C LYS A 73 -23.82 36.13 10.49
N CYS A 74 -23.10 36.87 9.65
CA CYS A 74 -22.44 38.12 10.05
C CYS A 74 -23.44 39.20 10.50
N ASP A 75 -24.68 39.12 10.03
CA ASP A 75 -25.80 39.96 10.42
C ASP A 75 -26.27 39.70 11.86
N VAL A 76 -26.10 38.48 12.37
CA VAL A 76 -26.55 38.08 13.72
C VAL A 76 -25.56 38.49 14.80
N ALA A 77 -24.26 38.39 14.51
CA ALA A 77 -23.19 38.74 15.45
C ALA A 77 -22.13 39.62 14.77
N PRO A 78 -22.44 40.90 14.53
CA PRO A 78 -21.51 41.83 13.90
C PRO A 78 -20.42 42.32 14.86
N GLN A 79 -20.69 42.35 16.18
CA GLN A 79 -19.75 42.84 17.18
C GLN A 79 -18.52 41.94 17.31
N GLY A 80 -17.34 42.54 17.25
CA GLY A 80 -16.06 41.81 17.39
C GLY A 80 -15.65 41.01 16.16
N LEU A 81 -16.47 40.96 15.10
CA LEU A 81 -16.15 40.14 13.92
C LEU A 81 -14.96 40.68 13.13
N PHE A 82 -14.82 42.01 13.05
CA PHE A 82 -13.68 42.66 12.40
C PHE A 82 -12.36 42.25 13.07
N GLU A 83 -12.32 42.32 14.40
CA GLU A 83 -11.16 41.95 15.20
C GLU A 83 -10.84 40.46 15.07
N LYS A 84 -11.86 39.59 15.14
CA LYS A 84 -11.69 38.12 14.97
C LYS A 84 -11.08 37.75 13.63
N VAL A 85 -11.50 38.42 12.55
CA VAL A 85 -11.04 38.11 11.19
C VAL A 85 -9.64 38.66 10.91
N ILE A 86 -9.30 39.82 11.49
CA ILE A 86 -7.98 40.44 11.30
C ILE A 86 -6.92 39.81 12.19
N ALA A 87 -7.27 39.43 13.42
CA ALA A 87 -6.34 38.77 14.32
C ALA A 87 -5.87 37.41 13.78
N ASP A 88 -6.76 36.69 13.06
CA ASP A 88 -6.50 35.37 12.50
C ASP A 88 -5.86 34.40 13.52
N ASP A 89 -6.43 34.33 14.72
CA ASP A 89 -5.90 33.51 15.83
C ASP A 89 -5.77 32.01 15.49
N VAL A 90 -6.44 31.56 14.43
CA VAL A 90 -6.44 30.16 13.95
C VAL A 90 -5.65 29.96 12.66
N ASN A 91 -4.95 30.99 12.17
CA ASN A 91 -4.01 30.95 11.04
C ASN A 91 -4.60 30.30 9.76
N ILE A 92 -5.64 30.90 9.20
CA ILE A 92 -6.25 30.45 7.93
C ILE A 92 -5.46 31.01 6.75
N GLY A 93 -4.59 30.20 6.15
CA GLY A 93 -3.63 30.67 5.14
C GLY A 93 -4.25 31.32 3.88
N LEU A 94 -5.39 30.85 3.36
CA LEU A 94 -6.09 31.54 2.24
C LEU A 94 -7.01 32.69 2.71
N GLY A 95 -7.07 32.92 4.02
CA GLY A 95 -7.83 33.96 4.69
C GLY A 95 -9.33 33.68 4.85
N TYR A 96 -10.03 34.70 5.33
CA TYR A 96 -11.47 34.69 5.59
C TYR A 96 -12.26 35.36 4.48
N ILE A 97 -13.54 34.98 4.38
CA ILE A 97 -14.54 35.65 3.56
C ILE A 97 -15.84 35.71 4.35
N CYS A 98 -16.32 36.91 4.67
CA CYS A 98 -17.54 37.12 5.46
C CYS A 98 -18.75 37.26 4.53
N VAL A 99 -19.83 36.53 4.82
CA VAL A 99 -21.04 36.51 3.99
C VAL A 99 -22.31 36.63 4.83
N ARG A 100 -23.37 37.12 4.19
CA ARG A 100 -24.75 37.07 4.71
C ARG A 100 -25.52 36.05 3.89
N ASN A 101 -26.11 35.08 4.57
CA ASN A 101 -26.97 34.09 3.92
C ASN A 101 -28.35 34.68 3.64
N LYS A 102 -29.08 34.05 2.72
CA LYS A 102 -30.50 34.33 2.48
C LYS A 102 -31.30 34.10 3.77
N ILE A 103 -32.20 35.01 4.13
CA ILE A 103 -33.04 34.88 5.33
C ILE A 103 -34.52 34.83 4.93
N GLY A 104 -35.27 33.87 5.46
CA GLY A 104 -36.69 33.70 5.14
C GLY A 104 -36.96 33.53 3.64
N ASP A 105 -37.94 34.27 3.14
CA ASP A 105 -38.48 34.15 1.78
C ASP A 105 -37.92 35.18 0.78
N GLU A 106 -36.82 35.87 1.11
CA GLU A 106 -36.13 36.81 0.20
C GLU A 106 -35.87 36.20 -1.19
N SER A 107 -35.84 36.99 -2.26
CA SER A 107 -35.24 36.52 -3.53
C SER A 107 -33.70 36.47 -3.42
N TYR A 108 -33.02 35.81 -4.36
CA TYR A 108 -31.55 35.82 -4.37
C TYR A 108 -31.00 37.22 -4.61
N GLU A 109 -31.66 38.00 -5.46
CA GLU A 109 -31.34 39.39 -5.78
C GLU A 109 -31.50 40.29 -4.55
N GLU A 110 -32.61 40.14 -3.81
CA GLU A 110 -32.83 40.83 -2.53
C GLU A 110 -31.77 40.47 -1.51
N ALA A 111 -31.44 39.19 -1.36
CA ALA A 111 -30.44 38.74 -0.41
C ALA A 111 -29.05 39.33 -0.72
N ARG A 112 -28.68 39.46 -2.01
CA ARG A 112 -27.43 40.11 -2.46
C ARG A 112 -27.45 41.60 -2.20
N PHE A 113 -28.57 42.27 -2.43
CA PHE A 113 -28.72 43.69 -2.15
C PHE A 113 -28.57 43.99 -0.65
N GLU A 114 -29.26 43.24 0.20
CA GLU A 114 -29.18 43.40 1.65
C GLU A 114 -27.82 42.98 2.21
N GLU A 115 -27.14 41.98 1.63
CA GLU A 115 -25.74 41.65 1.94
C GLU A 115 -24.81 42.84 1.65
N ALA A 116 -24.88 43.43 0.45
CA ALA A 116 -24.07 44.58 0.09
C ALA A 116 -24.34 45.77 1.03
N LYS A 117 -25.62 46.03 1.34
CA LYS A 117 -26.04 47.09 2.26
C LYS A 117 -25.51 46.86 3.68
N LEU A 118 -25.52 45.63 4.18
CA LEU A 118 -24.97 45.27 5.49
C LEU A 118 -23.50 45.65 5.59
N PHE A 119 -22.66 45.14 4.67
CA PHE A 119 -21.22 45.40 4.69
C PHE A 119 -20.84 46.82 4.29
N GLN A 120 -21.77 47.63 3.76
CA GLN A 120 -21.49 49.02 3.38
C GLN A 120 -21.94 50.03 4.44
N LYS A 121 -23.01 49.75 5.18
CA LYS A 121 -23.63 50.71 6.12
C LYS A 121 -23.45 50.37 7.60
N HIS A 122 -23.21 49.11 7.95
CA HIS A 122 -23.09 48.72 9.35
C HIS A 122 -21.79 49.27 9.95
N SER A 123 -21.85 49.89 11.13
CA SER A 123 -20.74 50.63 11.78
C SER A 123 -19.45 49.82 11.94
N GLU A 124 -19.56 48.53 12.29
CA GLU A 124 -18.39 47.64 12.44
C GLU A 124 -18.05 46.86 11.18
N LEU A 125 -19.04 46.22 10.53
CA LEU A 125 -18.79 45.40 9.34
C LEU A 125 -18.27 46.21 8.14
N SER A 126 -18.61 47.50 8.04
CA SER A 126 -18.08 48.39 7.00
C SER A 126 -16.59 48.67 7.10
N LYS A 127 -15.98 48.37 8.26
CA LYS A 127 -14.52 48.46 8.45
C LYS A 127 -13.79 47.28 7.79
N ILE A 128 -14.48 46.15 7.59
CA ILE A 128 -13.90 44.96 6.96
C ILE A 128 -13.59 45.28 5.50
N ASP A 129 -12.42 44.84 5.03
CA ASP A 129 -11.98 45.06 3.65
C ASP A 129 -12.99 44.47 2.64
N LYS A 130 -13.32 45.24 1.60
CA LYS A 130 -14.26 44.84 0.55
C LYS A 130 -13.81 43.60 -0.23
N SER A 131 -12.52 43.30 -0.23
CA SER A 131 -11.92 42.11 -0.86
C SER A 131 -12.17 40.80 -0.09
N ILE A 132 -12.77 40.87 1.11
CA ILE A 132 -13.08 39.69 1.93
C ILE A 132 -14.54 39.65 2.40
N VAL A 133 -15.44 40.41 1.78
CA VAL A 133 -16.87 40.40 2.13
C VAL A 133 -17.78 40.19 0.93
N GLY A 134 -18.85 39.43 1.14
CA GLY A 134 -19.91 39.21 0.18
C GLY A 134 -19.75 37.96 -0.69
N ILE A 135 -20.89 37.40 -1.11
CA ILE A 135 -20.93 36.19 -1.93
C ILE A 135 -20.29 36.36 -3.32
N PRO A 136 -20.38 37.52 -4.01
CA PRO A 136 -19.65 37.71 -5.27
C PRO A 136 -18.13 37.58 -5.13
N VAL A 137 -17.58 38.12 -4.03
CA VAL A 137 -16.16 38.04 -3.70
C VAL A 137 -15.76 36.61 -3.35
N LEU A 138 -16.62 35.90 -2.60
CA LEU A 138 -16.46 34.47 -2.33
C LEU A 138 -16.33 33.66 -3.63
N ALA A 139 -17.26 33.84 -4.55
CA ALA A 139 -17.27 33.11 -5.82
C ALA A 139 -16.00 33.38 -6.64
N GLN A 140 -15.57 34.65 -6.74
CA GLN A 140 -14.37 35.03 -7.46
C GLN A 140 -13.11 34.41 -6.83
N LYS A 141 -12.98 34.48 -5.50
CA LYS A 141 -11.81 33.97 -4.77
C LYS A 141 -11.73 32.44 -4.85
N LEU A 142 -12.86 31.74 -4.71
CA LEU A 142 -12.91 30.28 -4.89
C LEU A 142 -12.51 29.85 -6.31
N MET A 143 -12.98 30.57 -7.34
CA MET A 143 -12.59 30.30 -8.72
C MET A 143 -11.08 30.46 -8.94
N GLN A 144 -10.47 31.50 -8.37
CA GLN A 144 -9.02 31.72 -8.45
C GLN A 144 -8.23 30.62 -7.73
N ILE A 145 -8.64 30.26 -6.51
CA ILE A 145 -8.01 29.18 -5.72
C ILE A 145 -8.11 27.85 -6.49
N GLN A 146 -9.29 27.54 -7.01
CA GLN A 146 -9.52 26.31 -7.77
C GLN A 146 -8.66 26.25 -9.04
N THR A 147 -8.62 27.34 -9.82
CA THR A 147 -7.80 27.43 -11.04
C THR A 147 -6.32 27.20 -10.73
N LYS A 148 -5.78 27.85 -9.69
CA LYS A 148 -4.39 27.67 -9.26
C LYS A 148 -4.11 26.24 -8.81
N SER A 149 -5.03 25.65 -8.03
CA SER A 149 -4.89 24.27 -7.53
C SER A 149 -4.89 23.27 -8.69
N ILE A 150 -5.79 23.42 -9.67
CA ILE A 150 -5.82 22.56 -10.86
C ILE A 150 -4.49 22.66 -11.61
N ALA A 151 -4.03 23.88 -11.93
CA ALA A 151 -2.77 24.07 -12.66
C ALA A 151 -1.57 23.45 -11.94
N ARG A 152 -1.50 23.57 -10.61
CA ARG A 152 -0.42 23.00 -9.78
C ARG A 152 -0.47 21.47 -9.73
N ASN A 153 -1.65 20.89 -9.60
CA ASN A 153 -1.80 19.45 -9.33
C ASN A 153 -1.91 18.61 -10.62
N PHE A 154 -2.31 19.22 -11.74
CA PHE A 154 -2.57 18.50 -13.00
C PHE A 154 -1.37 17.69 -13.53
N PRO A 155 -0.12 18.20 -13.54
CA PRO A 155 1.03 17.41 -14.00
C PRO A 155 1.25 16.14 -13.18
N GLY A 156 1.17 16.24 -11.85
CA GLY A 156 1.32 15.07 -10.97
C GLY A 156 0.15 14.08 -11.05
N ILE A 157 -1.04 14.54 -11.46
CA ILE A 157 -2.17 13.64 -11.76
C ILE A 157 -1.88 12.83 -13.03
N LEU A 158 -1.32 13.46 -14.08
CA LEU A 158 -0.94 12.75 -15.31
C LEU A 158 0.10 11.66 -15.03
N GLU A 159 1.16 12.01 -14.29
CA GLU A 159 2.19 11.04 -13.89
C GLU A 159 1.59 9.85 -13.12
N LYS A 160 0.72 10.11 -12.14
CA LYS A 160 0.03 9.04 -11.39
C LYS A 160 -0.87 8.16 -12.26
N ILE A 161 -1.49 8.74 -13.29
CA ILE A 161 -2.33 7.97 -14.24
C ILE A 161 -1.43 7.08 -15.10
N ASP A 162 -0.34 7.62 -15.64
CA ASP A 162 0.59 6.87 -16.48
C ASP A 162 1.27 5.75 -15.69
N ASP A 163 1.68 6.00 -14.45
CA ASP A 163 2.24 4.99 -13.57
C ASP A 163 1.25 3.86 -13.29
N LYS A 164 0.01 4.19 -12.94
CA LYS A 164 -1.05 3.19 -12.72
C LYS A 164 -1.37 2.42 -13.99
N LEU A 165 -1.40 3.08 -15.15
CA LEU A 165 -1.62 2.43 -16.44
C LEU A 165 -0.49 1.45 -16.75
N ASN A 166 0.76 1.89 -16.64
CA ASN A 166 1.94 1.06 -16.91
C ASN A 166 2.01 -0.13 -15.96
N HIS A 167 1.74 0.08 -14.67
CA HIS A 167 1.66 -0.99 -13.68
C HIS A 167 0.57 -2.01 -14.06
N ASN A 168 -0.65 -1.54 -14.34
CA ASN A 168 -1.76 -2.42 -14.72
C ASN A 168 -1.50 -3.17 -16.03
N LEU A 169 -0.85 -2.53 -17.02
CA LEU A 169 -0.46 -3.18 -18.26
C LEU A 169 0.62 -4.25 -18.04
N ALA A 170 1.55 -4.02 -17.12
CA ALA A 170 2.57 -5.02 -16.76
C ALA A 170 1.93 -6.24 -16.08
N GLU A 171 1.02 -6.02 -15.13
CA GLU A 171 0.26 -7.10 -14.49
C GLU A 171 -0.63 -7.84 -15.50
N PHE A 172 -1.34 -7.12 -16.37
CA PHE A 172 -2.16 -7.72 -17.43
C PHE A 172 -1.35 -8.61 -18.36
N LYS A 173 -0.11 -8.24 -18.71
CA LYS A 173 0.77 -9.07 -19.54
C LYS A 173 1.23 -10.35 -18.85
N LYS A 174 1.23 -10.42 -17.52
CA LYS A 174 1.54 -11.65 -16.76
C LYS A 174 0.37 -12.63 -16.77
N LEU A 175 -0.85 -12.14 -16.97
CA LEU A 175 -2.03 -12.99 -16.98
C LEU A 175 -2.03 -13.92 -18.21
N PRO A 176 -2.52 -15.16 -18.07
CA PRO A 176 -2.72 -16.05 -19.21
C PRO A 176 -3.64 -15.39 -20.23
N LYS A 177 -3.33 -15.56 -21.52
CA LYS A 177 -4.28 -15.17 -22.58
C LYS A 177 -5.55 -15.99 -22.41
N ALA A 178 -6.70 -15.32 -22.47
CA ALA A 178 -7.98 -16.02 -22.58
C ALA A 178 -7.95 -16.90 -23.83
N MET A 179 -8.27 -18.17 -23.66
CA MET A 179 -8.32 -19.15 -24.75
C MET A 179 -9.76 -19.26 -25.22
N ALA A 180 -10.04 -18.79 -26.43
CA ALA A 180 -11.37 -18.79 -27.04
C ALA A 180 -11.63 -20.06 -27.86
N SER A 181 -10.61 -20.87 -28.13
CA SER A 181 -10.73 -22.09 -28.92
C SER A 181 -9.91 -23.26 -28.37
N VAL A 182 -10.32 -24.47 -28.75
CA VAL A 182 -9.58 -25.71 -28.44
C VAL A 182 -8.18 -25.69 -29.06
N ALA A 183 -8.00 -25.09 -30.24
CA ALA A 183 -6.69 -24.95 -30.88
C ALA A 183 -5.74 -24.06 -30.07
N GLU A 184 -6.24 -22.95 -29.52
CA GLU A 184 -5.47 -22.08 -28.61
C GLU A 184 -5.11 -22.82 -27.31
N ALA A 185 -6.04 -23.61 -26.76
CA ALA A 185 -5.80 -24.41 -25.58
C ALA A 185 -4.70 -25.46 -25.80
N ILE A 186 -4.73 -26.18 -26.92
CA ILE A 186 -3.68 -27.14 -27.29
C ILE A 186 -2.33 -26.44 -27.46
N THR A 187 -2.31 -25.27 -28.11
CA THR A 187 -1.08 -24.48 -28.30
C THR A 187 -0.50 -24.04 -26.95
N ALA A 188 -1.35 -23.54 -26.04
CA ALA A 188 -0.93 -23.16 -24.70
C ALA A 188 -0.41 -24.35 -23.89
N PHE A 189 -1.08 -25.49 -23.96
CA PHE A 189 -0.66 -26.73 -23.30
C PHE A 189 0.71 -27.20 -23.79
N MET A 190 0.93 -27.22 -25.12
CA MET A 190 2.21 -27.62 -25.70
C MET A 190 3.33 -26.65 -25.30
N ARG A 191 3.04 -25.34 -25.24
CA ARG A 191 3.99 -24.33 -24.73
C ARG A 191 4.37 -24.59 -23.27
N ILE A 192 3.38 -24.79 -22.39
CA ILE A 192 3.63 -25.07 -20.97
C ILE A 192 4.45 -26.35 -20.80
N THR A 193 4.08 -27.41 -21.51
CA THR A 193 4.81 -28.68 -21.49
C THR A 193 6.26 -28.51 -21.93
N GLY A 194 6.51 -27.69 -22.95
CA GLY A 194 7.86 -27.34 -23.39
C GLY A 194 8.66 -26.59 -22.32
N LEU A 195 8.05 -25.60 -21.65
CA LEU A 195 8.69 -24.83 -20.57
C LEU A 195 9.04 -25.73 -19.38
N VAL A 196 8.11 -26.58 -18.94
CA VAL A 196 8.36 -27.53 -17.83
C VAL A 196 9.48 -28.50 -18.18
N LYS A 197 9.47 -29.06 -19.39
CA LYS A 197 10.53 -29.96 -19.86
C LYS A 197 11.90 -29.29 -19.83
N GLU A 198 11.99 -28.04 -20.27
CA GLU A 198 13.27 -27.32 -20.30
C GLU A 198 13.73 -26.94 -18.89
N SER A 199 12.83 -26.46 -18.02
CA SER A 199 13.17 -26.14 -16.63
C SER A 199 13.67 -27.38 -15.87
N ILE A 200 13.01 -28.54 -16.02
CA ILE A 200 13.49 -29.82 -15.47
C ILE A 200 14.87 -30.19 -16.03
N ARG A 201 15.09 -30.04 -17.34
CA ARG A 201 16.40 -30.33 -17.96
C ARG A 201 17.50 -29.43 -17.39
N LYS A 202 17.24 -28.13 -17.26
CA LYS A 202 18.19 -27.18 -16.66
C LYS A 202 18.54 -27.59 -15.23
N ILE A 203 17.53 -27.77 -14.38
CA ILE A 203 17.69 -28.04 -12.96
C ILE A 203 18.32 -29.41 -12.70
N LEU A 204 17.78 -30.48 -13.30
CA LEU A 204 18.16 -31.86 -12.98
C LEU A 204 19.34 -32.38 -13.81
N LEU A 205 19.40 -32.06 -15.10
CA LEU A 205 20.41 -32.64 -15.99
C LEU A 205 21.65 -31.75 -16.13
N ARG A 206 21.46 -30.43 -16.22
CA ARG A 206 22.58 -29.48 -16.37
C ARG A 206 23.07 -28.93 -15.04
N GLY A 207 22.20 -28.89 -14.03
CA GLY A 207 22.48 -28.27 -12.74
C GLY A 207 22.49 -26.74 -12.82
N GLU A 208 21.81 -26.17 -13.81
CA GLU A 208 21.56 -24.73 -13.92
C GLU A 208 20.45 -24.36 -12.93
N TYR A 209 20.68 -23.34 -12.11
CA TYR A 209 19.75 -22.86 -11.07
C TYR A 209 19.52 -21.34 -11.15
N ASP A 210 19.84 -20.74 -12.29
CA ASP A 210 19.65 -19.32 -12.61
C ASP A 210 18.19 -18.85 -12.45
N GLU A 211 17.23 -19.75 -12.70
CA GLU A 211 15.80 -19.49 -12.49
C GLU A 211 15.41 -19.42 -11.01
N TYR A 212 16.21 -20.01 -10.11
CA TYR A 212 15.91 -20.15 -8.68
C TYR A 212 17.17 -19.98 -7.80
N PRO A 213 17.82 -18.81 -7.83
CA PRO A 213 19.10 -18.59 -7.14
C PRO A 213 18.98 -18.72 -5.62
N ASP A 214 17.87 -18.26 -5.06
CA ASP A 214 17.65 -18.24 -3.60
C ASP A 214 17.00 -19.53 -3.07
N GLU A 215 16.46 -20.38 -3.95
CA GLU A 215 15.82 -21.63 -3.54
C GLU A 215 16.80 -22.79 -3.54
N LYS A 216 17.50 -22.98 -2.41
CA LYS A 216 18.47 -24.08 -2.24
C LYS A 216 17.91 -25.47 -2.57
N ASN A 217 16.60 -25.68 -2.38
CA ASN A 217 15.94 -26.93 -2.74
C ASN A 217 16.01 -27.25 -4.24
N MET A 218 16.06 -26.22 -5.09
CA MET A 218 16.17 -26.33 -6.55
C MET A 218 17.61 -26.52 -7.01
N HIS A 219 18.61 -26.47 -6.11
CA HIS A 219 20.02 -26.68 -6.45
C HIS A 219 20.36 -28.18 -6.49
N CYS A 220 19.62 -28.93 -7.31
CA CYS A 220 19.56 -30.40 -7.28
C CYS A 220 20.92 -31.06 -7.44
N ARG A 221 21.81 -30.53 -8.29
CA ARG A 221 23.16 -31.09 -8.48
C ARG A 221 24.04 -30.94 -7.24
N ALA A 222 24.00 -29.78 -6.58
CA ALA A 222 24.74 -29.55 -5.35
C ALA A 222 24.24 -30.50 -4.25
N ARG A 223 22.92 -30.60 -4.09
CA ARG A 223 22.29 -31.52 -3.14
C ARG A 223 22.65 -32.99 -3.41
N LEU A 224 22.68 -33.41 -4.68
CA LEU A 224 23.08 -34.77 -5.04
C LEU A 224 24.54 -35.04 -4.65
N VAL A 225 25.45 -34.08 -4.86
CA VAL A 225 26.85 -34.20 -4.44
C VAL A 225 26.95 -34.30 -2.92
N GLU A 226 26.21 -33.50 -2.16
CA GLU A 226 26.17 -33.60 -0.69
C GLU A 226 25.69 -34.99 -0.23
N MET A 227 24.65 -35.53 -0.87
CA MET A 227 24.15 -36.89 -0.58
C MET A 227 25.19 -37.97 -0.91
N LEU A 228 25.88 -37.85 -2.04
CA LEU A 228 26.94 -38.79 -2.43
C LEU A 228 28.15 -38.72 -1.50
N ASN A 229 28.53 -37.52 -1.06
CA ASN A 229 29.60 -37.35 -0.08
C ASN A 229 29.21 -37.98 1.26
N GLY A 230 27.98 -37.76 1.74
CA GLY A 230 27.47 -38.41 2.95
C GLY A 230 27.48 -39.93 2.84
N PHE A 231 27.06 -40.48 1.70
CA PHE A 231 27.15 -41.92 1.43
C PHE A 231 28.59 -42.43 1.40
N SER A 232 29.52 -41.66 0.82
CA SER A 232 30.95 -41.99 0.85
C SER A 232 31.51 -42.00 2.27
N ASP A 233 31.13 -41.04 3.09
CA ASP A 233 31.52 -40.97 4.50
C ASP A 233 30.94 -42.15 5.29
N GLU A 234 29.70 -42.55 5.04
CA GLU A 234 29.08 -43.74 5.62
C GLU A 234 29.83 -45.02 5.23
N LEU A 235 30.22 -45.17 3.96
CA LEU A 235 31.04 -46.30 3.49
C LEU A 235 32.41 -46.35 4.17
N HIS A 236 33.07 -45.21 4.33
CA HIS A 236 34.38 -45.13 5.00
C HIS A 236 34.28 -45.38 6.51
N ASN A 237 33.21 -44.89 7.15
CA ASN A 237 32.97 -45.06 8.59
C ASN A 237 32.26 -46.38 8.93
N CYS A 238 31.96 -47.22 7.94
CA CYS A 238 31.36 -48.52 8.16
C CYS A 238 32.26 -49.38 9.08
N PRO A 239 31.74 -49.96 10.17
CA PRO A 239 32.53 -50.72 11.14
C PRO A 239 33.32 -51.90 10.53
N GLN A 240 32.85 -52.42 9.39
CA GLN A 240 33.48 -53.50 8.61
C GLN A 240 34.67 -53.01 7.75
N SER A 241 34.79 -51.70 7.54
CA SER A 241 35.86 -51.04 6.77
C SER A 241 37.06 -50.65 7.64
N ASN A 242 36.93 -50.75 8.97
CA ASN A 242 38.01 -50.44 9.91
C ASN A 242 39.09 -51.56 9.87
N PRO A 243 40.31 -51.30 9.37
CA PRO A 243 41.35 -52.32 9.25
C PRO A 243 41.78 -52.89 10.62
N ALA A 244 41.48 -52.20 11.72
CA ALA A 244 41.85 -52.60 13.07
C ALA A 244 40.83 -53.56 13.74
N ARG A 245 39.63 -53.75 13.16
CA ARG A 245 38.59 -54.62 13.75
C ARG A 245 38.62 -56.02 13.14
N ASN A 246 39.28 -56.94 13.85
CA ASN A 246 39.11 -58.40 13.73
C ASN A 246 39.13 -59.01 12.31
N PHE A 247 39.88 -58.42 11.37
CA PHE A 247 40.05 -58.85 9.95
C PHE A 247 40.51 -60.30 9.75
N LEU A 248 40.81 -61.03 10.82
CA LEU A 248 41.43 -62.34 10.75
C LEU A 248 40.61 -63.45 11.41
N LYS A 249 39.70 -63.20 12.36
CA LYS A 249 39.07 -64.32 13.09
C LYS A 249 37.98 -65.06 12.30
N GLY A 250 37.14 -64.35 11.54
CA GLY A 250 36.12 -64.97 10.69
C GLY A 250 36.74 -65.55 9.42
N GLU A 251 37.66 -64.81 8.80
CA GLU A 251 38.37 -65.23 7.60
C GLU A 251 39.30 -66.44 7.85
N ILE A 252 39.97 -66.54 9.00
CA ILE A 252 40.76 -67.73 9.39
C ILE A 252 39.86 -68.97 9.50
N LYS A 253 38.65 -68.84 10.06
CA LYS A 253 37.72 -69.97 10.17
C LYS A 253 37.32 -70.51 8.80
N HIS A 254 37.00 -69.63 7.85
CA HIS A 254 36.71 -70.03 6.46
C HIS A 254 37.92 -70.68 5.76
N LEU A 255 39.14 -70.24 6.06
CA LEU A 255 40.36 -70.86 5.53
C LEU A 255 40.66 -72.21 6.16
N GLU A 256 40.37 -72.40 7.44
CA GLU A 256 40.46 -73.70 8.12
C GLU A 256 39.44 -74.70 7.58
N GLU A 257 38.21 -74.25 7.33
CA GLU A 257 37.13 -75.06 6.74
C GLU A 257 37.38 -75.40 5.26
N ALA A 258 38.10 -74.55 4.52
CA ALA A 258 38.41 -74.74 3.10
C ALA A 258 39.73 -75.48 2.81
N LYS A 259 40.41 -76.04 3.83
CA LYS A 259 41.62 -76.87 3.67
C LYS A 259 41.29 -78.21 3.00
N GLU A 260 41.08 -78.19 1.70
CA GLU A 260 41.35 -79.35 0.85
C GLU A 260 42.82 -79.35 0.42
N ILE A 261 43.31 -80.51 -0.04
CA ILE A 261 44.70 -80.79 -0.44
C ILE A 261 45.17 -79.72 -1.45
N SER A 262 45.72 -78.63 -0.95
CA SER A 262 46.16 -77.49 -1.73
C SER A 262 47.52 -77.04 -1.23
N LEU A 263 48.33 -76.55 -2.16
CA LEU A 263 49.71 -76.17 -1.91
C LEU A 263 49.77 -75.12 -0.78
N PRO A 264 50.75 -75.18 0.14
CA PRO A 264 50.81 -74.38 1.37
C PRO A 264 50.78 -72.84 1.22
N SER A 265 50.69 -72.32 0.00
CA SER A 265 50.90 -70.90 -0.34
C SER A 265 49.75 -70.28 -1.14
N PHE A 266 48.64 -70.99 -1.38
CA PHE A 266 47.52 -70.49 -2.19
C PHE A 266 46.20 -70.44 -1.42
N LEU A 267 45.51 -69.31 -1.54
CA LEU A 267 44.17 -69.11 -0.99
C LEU A 267 43.12 -69.79 -1.89
N PRO A 268 42.27 -70.71 -1.39
CA PRO A 268 41.20 -71.29 -2.19
C PRO A 268 40.23 -70.23 -2.70
N ARG A 269 39.91 -70.25 -4.00
CA ARG A 269 39.00 -69.27 -4.64
C ARG A 269 37.61 -69.25 -3.99
N THR A 270 37.14 -70.38 -3.48
CA THR A 270 35.85 -70.50 -2.79
C THR A 270 35.85 -69.73 -1.47
N ALA A 271 36.91 -69.84 -0.66
CA ALA A 271 37.06 -69.08 0.57
C ALA A 271 37.08 -67.56 0.30
N PHE A 272 37.82 -67.12 -0.72
CA PHE A 272 37.84 -65.72 -1.14
C PHE A 272 36.45 -65.19 -1.54
N LEU A 273 35.70 -65.96 -2.34
CA LEU A 273 34.38 -65.54 -2.81
C LEU A 273 33.31 -65.54 -1.71
N SER A 274 33.40 -66.43 -0.72
CA SER A 274 32.49 -66.42 0.43
C SER A 274 32.73 -65.19 1.31
N ILE A 275 34.00 -64.87 1.61
CA ILE A 275 34.37 -63.67 2.37
C ILE A 275 33.92 -62.39 1.64
N LEU A 276 34.00 -62.36 0.31
CA LEU A 276 33.57 -61.23 -0.51
C LEU A 276 32.04 -61.06 -0.53
N LYS A 277 31.26 -62.12 -0.32
CA LYS A 277 29.79 -62.08 -0.34
C LYS A 277 29.15 -61.78 1.02
N GLU A 278 29.85 -62.04 2.12
CA GLU A 278 29.39 -61.71 3.48
C GLU A 278 29.66 -60.24 3.87
N LYS A 279 30.44 -59.50 3.06
CA LYS A 279 30.74 -58.07 3.21
C LYS A 279 29.97 -57.24 2.20
#